data_AF-A0AAD2K133-F1
#
_entry.id   AF-A0AAD2K133-F1
#
_cell.length_a   1.000
_cell.length_b   1.000
_cell.length_c   1.000
_cell.angle_alpha   90.00
_cell.angle_beta   90.00
_cell.angle_gamma   90.00
#
_symmetry.space_group_name_H-M   'P 1'
#
loop_
_entity.id
_entity.type
_entity.pdbx_description
1 polymer ?
#
loop_
_entity_poly.entity_id
_entity_poly.type
_entity_poly.pdbx_seq_one_letter_code
_entity_poly.pdbx_strand_id
1 'polypeptide(L)'
;MGDRDSDPIAVDSDSDTGPSPPSQSQSAPHPAPPSREDMDVEPPASEGHGSPAPADSASAGDASDDGRSRSAHPPGASPSGSASAHADSAWTSRRGKARCDSCRLRNLKCDRILPTCNQCRWTPVTECTYTPLPTPGAAHRGVPRCDRCRESNLKCDRAAPVCQYCRENDISDCRYTPKKRTRALSSSDQPQFQASSSRLPYNTQGQHASFMFSNISGPSSDSQPTSFVFREPLRQPYTEGPPLALLPAPVSHTAYPHQQQPFIAHSFPDPVRSPYIRPWAHPSFAPLPGAITRRLATIKYTEMPLRDAFEVALLRFVAKLMPELKETACFSPEAYATLANCLAKGTVDRLSPRIRSWATCHRICSGSDKLNLLLAPRDTVFKLSHEETVKKMSECRIQLDAQAAGKNIPELDQADPAADFERIPVEPQIYDCLVYAHRGHASAVAVLMEIRRLGISSITWPMAEIFISLCPLCNAAGRIAAARG
;
A
#
# COMPACT_ATOMS: atom_id res chain seq x y z
N MET A 1 -19.68 -10.01 -70.63
CA MET A 1 -20.54 -11.07 -70.08
C MET A 1 -20.35 -11.05 -68.57
N GLY A 2 -21.23 -10.53 -67.73
CA GLY A 2 -22.46 -9.78 -67.95
C GLY A 2 -22.66 -8.86 -66.74
N ASP A 3 -23.16 -7.66 -67.03
CA ASP A 3 -23.67 -6.69 -66.09
C ASP A 3 -24.85 -7.25 -65.30
N ARG A 4 -24.99 -6.83 -64.04
CA ARG A 4 -26.22 -7.01 -63.27
C ARG A 4 -26.76 -5.64 -62.90
N ASP A 5 -27.81 -5.32 -63.62
CA ASP A 5 -28.70 -4.20 -63.48
C ASP A 5 -29.39 -4.14 -62.11
N SER A 6 -29.62 -2.89 -61.75
CA SER A 6 -30.50 -2.37 -60.72
C SER A 6 -31.96 -2.74 -60.96
N ASP A 7 -32.73 -2.92 -59.87
CA ASP A 7 -34.16 -2.61 -59.87
C ASP A 7 -34.60 -2.05 -58.50
N PRO A 8 -35.55 -1.10 -58.48
CA PRO A 8 -35.94 -0.34 -57.29
C PRO A 8 -37.15 -0.97 -56.57
N ILE A 9 -37.18 -0.86 -55.24
CA ILE A 9 -38.35 -1.21 -54.42
C ILE A 9 -39.13 0.06 -54.08
N ALA A 10 -40.44 -0.06 -54.30
CA ALA A 10 -41.47 0.95 -54.22
C ALA A 10 -41.71 1.49 -52.81
N VAL A 11 -42.19 2.74 -52.85
CA VAL A 11 -42.95 3.50 -51.86
C VAL A 11 -44.06 2.67 -51.22
N ASP A 12 -44.20 2.76 -49.90
CA ASP A 12 -45.50 2.76 -49.25
C ASP A 12 -45.51 3.76 -48.09
N SER A 13 -46.61 4.51 -48.06
CA SER A 13 -46.87 5.70 -47.26
C SER A 13 -47.65 5.37 -45.99
N ASP A 14 -47.64 6.34 -45.08
CA ASP A 14 -48.66 6.62 -44.06
C ASP A 14 -48.79 5.69 -42.86
N SER A 15 -48.36 6.19 -41.69
CA SER A 15 -49.06 5.97 -40.41
C SER A 15 -48.71 7.05 -39.38
N ASP A 16 -49.71 7.89 -39.09
CA ASP A 16 -50.05 8.50 -37.80
C ASP A 16 -49.01 9.32 -36.99
N THR A 17 -49.02 10.63 -37.26
CA THR A 17 -48.69 11.68 -36.29
C THR A 17 -49.92 12.08 -35.47
N GLY A 18 -50.05 11.53 -34.26
CA GLY A 18 -51.02 11.99 -33.26
C GLY A 18 -50.55 13.27 -32.55
N PRO A 19 -51.45 14.23 -32.23
CA PRO A 19 -51.09 15.48 -31.57
C PRO A 19 -50.95 15.33 -30.04
N SER A 20 -49.78 15.71 -29.53
CA SER A 20 -49.54 15.88 -28.09
C SER A 20 -50.22 17.15 -27.55
N PRO A 21 -50.74 17.15 -26.30
CA PRO A 21 -51.38 18.31 -25.70
C PRO A 21 -50.38 19.36 -25.20
N PRO A 22 -50.76 20.65 -25.11
CA PRO A 22 -49.90 21.70 -24.60
C PRO A 22 -49.89 21.72 -23.06
N SER A 23 -48.78 21.29 -22.48
CA SER A 23 -48.47 21.54 -21.07
C SER A 23 -48.03 22.99 -20.90
N GLN A 24 -48.96 23.85 -20.47
CA GLN A 24 -48.66 25.18 -19.95
C GLN A 24 -48.01 25.04 -18.56
N SER A 25 -46.69 25.14 -18.49
CA SER A 25 -45.99 25.45 -17.24
C SER A 25 -45.63 26.93 -17.25
N GLN A 26 -46.33 27.70 -16.42
CA GLN A 26 -46.07 29.11 -16.16
C GLN A 26 -44.70 29.24 -15.48
N SER A 27 -43.78 29.92 -16.16
CA SER A 27 -42.50 30.34 -15.61
C SER A 27 -42.73 31.47 -14.60
N ALA A 28 -42.50 31.19 -13.33
CA ALA A 28 -42.38 32.23 -12.30
C ALA A 28 -41.04 32.98 -12.49
N PRO A 29 -41.02 34.33 -12.38
CA PRO A 29 -39.78 35.09 -12.49
C PRO A 29 -38.92 34.90 -11.24
N HIS A 30 -37.67 34.48 -11.44
CA HIS A 30 -36.64 34.48 -10.40
C HIS A 30 -36.36 35.91 -9.93
N PRO A 31 -36.25 36.17 -8.61
CA PRO A 31 -35.80 37.45 -8.09
C PRO A 31 -34.30 37.63 -8.35
N ALA A 32 -33.94 38.86 -8.72
CA ALA A 32 -32.58 39.31 -8.97
C ALA A 32 -31.67 39.11 -7.74
N PRO A 33 -30.37 38.83 -7.92
CA PRO A 33 -29.42 38.81 -6.83
C PRO A 33 -29.19 40.24 -6.28
N PRO A 34 -29.06 40.42 -4.95
CA PRO A 34 -28.71 41.71 -4.39
C PRO A 34 -27.28 42.09 -4.81
N SER A 35 -27.16 43.32 -5.28
CA SER A 35 -25.93 44.06 -5.51
C SER A 35 -25.02 43.98 -4.28
N ARG A 36 -23.81 43.46 -4.48
CA ARG A 36 -22.69 43.59 -3.54
C ARG A 36 -22.30 45.05 -3.51
N GLU A 37 -22.69 45.74 -2.44
CA GLU A 37 -22.11 47.02 -2.07
C GLU A 37 -20.66 46.82 -1.62
N ASP A 38 -19.83 47.73 -2.11
CA ASP A 38 -18.43 47.90 -1.77
C ASP A 38 -18.24 48.03 -0.25
N MET A 39 -17.43 47.13 0.31
CA MET A 39 -16.79 47.36 1.60
C MET A 39 -15.30 47.59 1.35
N ASP A 40 -14.95 48.86 1.18
CA ASP A 40 -13.61 49.37 1.39
C ASP A 40 -13.20 49.07 2.85
N VAL A 41 -12.20 48.21 3.01
CA VAL A 41 -11.50 48.02 4.28
C VAL A 41 -10.16 48.74 4.16
N GLU A 42 -10.13 49.93 4.75
CA GLU A 42 -8.94 50.75 5.01
C GLU A 42 -7.96 49.99 5.93
N PRO A 43 -6.64 49.97 5.63
CA PRO A 43 -5.65 49.38 6.53
C PRO A 43 -5.22 50.40 7.59
N PRO A 44 -5.11 50.02 8.89
CA PRO A 44 -4.50 50.90 9.86
C PRO A 44 -2.98 50.92 9.72
N ALA A 45 -2.46 52.13 9.56
CA ALA A 45 -1.07 52.46 9.78
C ALA A 45 -0.70 52.35 11.28
N SER A 46 0.48 51.81 11.56
CA SER A 46 1.26 52.04 12.78
C SER A 46 2.72 51.73 12.43
N GLU A 47 3.58 52.74 12.26
CA GLU A 47 4.47 53.26 13.32
C GLU A 47 5.23 52.10 14.02
N GLY A 48 6.53 51.88 13.86
CA GLY A 48 7.62 52.84 13.73
C GLY A 48 8.48 52.78 14.99
N HIS A 49 9.35 51.77 15.15
CA HIS A 49 10.44 51.79 16.13
C HIS A 49 11.70 51.15 15.54
N GLY A 50 12.71 52.00 15.31
CA GLY A 50 14.07 51.61 14.98
C GLY A 50 15.00 51.65 16.18
N SER A 51 16.28 51.40 15.87
CA SER A 51 17.52 51.56 16.66
C SER A 51 18.28 50.23 16.86
N PRO A 52 19.61 50.24 17.05
CA PRO A 52 20.58 50.53 15.98
C PRO A 52 21.70 49.47 15.91
N ALA A 53 22.48 49.53 14.83
CA ALA A 53 23.77 48.82 14.71
C ALA A 53 24.85 49.47 15.61
N PRO A 54 25.89 48.71 16.02
CA PRO A 54 27.19 49.28 16.32
C PRO A 54 28.22 48.95 15.23
N ALA A 55 29.11 49.92 15.05
CA ALA A 55 30.15 50.00 14.06
C ALA A 55 31.46 49.30 14.47
N ASP A 56 32.27 49.07 13.44
CA ASP A 56 33.73 49.17 13.35
C ASP A 56 34.66 48.42 14.33
N SER A 57 35.48 47.56 13.74
CA SER A 57 36.89 47.45 14.10
C SER A 57 37.69 47.03 12.87
N ALA A 58 38.46 48.00 12.35
CA ALA A 58 39.48 47.84 11.34
C ALA A 58 40.71 47.10 11.91
N SER A 59 41.43 46.36 11.06
CA SER A 59 42.91 46.37 11.11
C SER A 59 43.55 45.92 9.80
N ALA A 60 44.63 46.63 9.49
CA ALA A 60 45.43 46.71 8.27
C ALA A 60 46.23 45.44 7.87
N GLY A 61 46.79 45.48 6.65
CA GLY A 61 47.93 44.65 6.22
C GLY A 61 47.79 44.08 4.80
N ASP A 62 47.85 44.85 3.71
CA ASP A 62 49.02 45.45 3.03
C ASP A 62 49.69 44.54 1.96
N ALA A 63 50.12 45.21 0.88
CA ALA A 63 51.11 44.85 -0.15
C ALA A 63 50.78 43.89 -1.33
N SER A 64 50.66 44.54 -2.52
CA SER A 64 51.37 44.24 -3.80
C SER A 64 50.98 42.95 -4.56
N ASP A 65 51.11 42.78 -5.87
CA ASP A 65 51.84 43.49 -6.91
C ASP A 65 51.32 43.01 -8.28
N ASP A 66 51.47 43.88 -9.28
CA ASP A 66 51.60 43.69 -10.72
C ASP A 66 51.06 42.48 -11.52
N GLY A 67 50.55 42.81 -12.72
CA GLY A 67 51.00 42.08 -13.90
C GLY A 67 49.94 41.70 -14.93
N ARG A 68 49.66 42.63 -15.84
CA ARG A 68 49.28 42.44 -17.26
C ARG A 68 49.50 41.01 -17.82
N SER A 69 48.52 40.48 -18.56
CA SER A 69 48.57 40.50 -20.05
C SER A 69 47.41 39.75 -20.71
N ARG A 70 47.08 40.26 -21.89
CA ARG A 70 46.06 39.85 -22.85
C ARG A 70 46.37 38.48 -23.47
N SER A 71 45.32 37.76 -23.90
CA SER A 71 45.17 37.27 -25.30
C SER A 71 43.81 36.60 -25.51
N ALA A 72 43.28 36.76 -26.72
CA ALA A 72 41.94 36.37 -27.16
C ALA A 72 41.97 35.18 -28.15
N HIS A 73 40.78 34.56 -28.31
CA HIS A 73 40.31 33.62 -29.37
C HIS A 73 40.78 32.15 -29.34
N PRO A 74 40.04 31.18 -29.97
CA PRO A 74 38.62 31.11 -30.41
C PRO A 74 37.91 29.78 -30.03
N PRO A 75 36.64 29.54 -30.45
CA PRO A 75 35.87 28.32 -30.19
C PRO A 75 35.99 27.29 -31.33
N GLY A 76 35.88 25.99 -31.01
CA GLY A 76 35.75 24.95 -32.05
C GLY A 76 35.81 23.50 -31.57
N ALA A 77 34.76 22.76 -31.90
CA ALA A 77 34.69 21.31 -32.18
C ALA A 77 35.16 20.30 -31.11
N SER A 78 34.20 19.57 -30.53
CA SER A 78 34.45 18.25 -29.94
C SER A 78 33.99 17.14 -30.90
N PRO A 79 34.82 16.12 -31.17
CA PRO A 79 34.48 15.00 -32.01
C PRO A 79 33.76 13.89 -31.24
N SER A 80 32.83 13.26 -31.95
CA SER A 80 32.29 11.92 -31.73
C SER A 80 33.39 10.87 -31.44
N GLY A 81 33.21 10.10 -30.36
CA GLY A 81 34.09 8.99 -29.99
C GLY A 81 33.34 7.88 -29.24
N SER A 82 32.86 6.90 -30.02
CA SER A 82 32.62 5.48 -29.71
C SER A 82 32.27 5.06 -28.27
N ALA A 83 31.02 4.65 -28.10
CA ALA A 83 30.55 3.82 -26.99
C ALA A 83 31.22 2.44 -27.02
N SER A 84 31.88 2.08 -25.91
CA SER A 84 32.23 0.69 -25.61
C SER A 84 31.05 0.01 -24.94
N ALA A 85 30.64 -1.10 -25.53
CA ALA A 85 29.53 -1.94 -25.15
C ALA A 85 29.65 -2.46 -23.70
N HIS A 86 28.66 -2.14 -22.86
CA HIS A 86 28.40 -2.91 -21.65
C HIS A 86 27.71 -4.21 -22.06
N ALA A 87 28.45 -5.31 -21.99
CA ALA A 87 27.92 -6.65 -22.14
C ALA A 87 26.99 -6.97 -20.96
N ASP A 88 25.68 -6.91 -21.20
CA ASP A 88 24.65 -7.35 -20.27
C ASP A 88 24.70 -8.88 -20.09
N SER A 89 25.50 -9.33 -19.11
CA SER A 89 25.47 -10.73 -18.68
C SER A 89 24.21 -11.00 -17.86
N ALA A 90 23.21 -11.58 -18.52
CA ALA A 90 21.96 -12.05 -17.93
C ALA A 90 22.20 -13.22 -16.94
N TRP A 91 22.65 -12.91 -15.72
CA TRP A 91 22.65 -13.84 -14.59
C TRP A 91 21.32 -13.74 -13.82
N THR A 92 20.28 -14.39 -14.36
CA THR A 92 18.91 -14.45 -13.81
C THR A 92 18.74 -15.53 -12.73
N SER A 93 19.57 -15.48 -11.69
CA SER A 93 19.29 -16.16 -10.43
C SER A 93 19.40 -15.19 -9.25
N ARG A 94 18.28 -14.93 -8.57
CA ARG A 94 18.22 -14.06 -7.36
C ARG A 94 19.08 -14.57 -6.20
N ARG A 95 19.62 -15.80 -6.30
CA ARG A 95 20.41 -16.45 -5.24
C ARG A 95 21.88 -16.69 -5.66
N GLY A 96 22.43 -15.84 -6.53
CA GLY A 96 23.81 -16.00 -7.04
C GLY A 96 24.62 -14.73 -7.33
N LYS A 97 24.05 -13.52 -7.18
CA LYS A 97 24.81 -12.29 -7.44
C LYS A 97 25.87 -12.05 -6.35
N ALA A 98 27.09 -11.69 -6.75
CA ALA A 98 28.17 -11.36 -5.81
C ALA A 98 27.82 -10.10 -4.99
N ARG A 99 28.35 -10.00 -3.77
CA ARG A 99 28.36 -8.74 -3.00
C ARG A 99 29.41 -7.82 -3.64
N CYS A 100 29.20 -6.50 -3.62
CA CYS A 100 30.24 -5.56 -4.05
C CYS A 100 31.50 -5.70 -3.17
N ASP A 101 32.64 -5.24 -3.68
CA ASP A 101 33.95 -5.43 -3.06
C ASP A 101 34.06 -4.79 -1.68
N SER A 102 33.56 -3.56 -1.53
CA SER A 102 33.55 -2.83 -0.25
C SER A 102 32.73 -3.57 0.82
N CYS A 103 31.52 -4.03 0.47
CA CYS A 103 30.70 -4.81 1.39
C CYS A 103 31.26 -6.20 1.68
N ARG A 104 31.97 -6.81 0.72
CA ARG A 104 32.64 -8.11 0.88
C ARG A 104 33.82 -7.99 1.85
N LEU A 105 34.71 -7.01 1.65
CA LEU A 105 35.89 -6.76 2.47
C LEU A 105 35.52 -6.42 3.92
N ARG A 106 34.48 -5.60 4.12
CA ARG A 106 34.04 -5.16 5.45
C ARG A 106 32.98 -6.07 6.08
N ASN A 107 32.68 -7.20 5.43
CA ASN A 107 31.62 -8.12 5.80
C ASN A 107 30.23 -7.46 6.07
N LEU A 108 29.88 -6.40 5.34
CA LEU A 108 28.59 -5.69 5.45
C LEU A 108 27.47 -6.27 4.57
N LYS A 109 26.21 -6.24 5.01
CA LYS A 109 25.07 -6.65 4.17
C LYS A 109 25.05 -5.82 2.87
N CYS A 110 24.93 -6.49 1.73
CA CYS A 110 24.89 -5.88 0.40
C CYS A 110 23.60 -6.32 -0.30
N ASP A 111 22.81 -5.34 -0.73
CA ASP A 111 21.58 -5.53 -1.50
C ASP A 111 21.83 -5.79 -2.98
N ARG A 112 23.09 -5.64 -3.44
CA ARG A 112 23.57 -6.01 -4.79
C ARG A 112 22.91 -5.22 -5.92
N ILE A 113 22.42 -4.02 -5.62
CA ILE A 113 21.91 -3.09 -6.61
C ILE A 113 23.10 -2.50 -7.37
N LEU A 114 23.02 -2.50 -8.70
CA LEU A 114 23.98 -1.83 -9.59
C LEU A 114 23.44 -0.43 -9.94
N PRO A 115 24.31 0.58 -10.14
CA PRO A 115 25.78 0.53 -10.07
C PRO A 115 26.32 0.62 -8.63
N THR A 116 25.51 1.02 -7.64
CA THR A 116 25.92 1.17 -6.25
C THR A 116 24.90 0.54 -5.30
N CYS A 117 25.38 -0.30 -4.39
CA CYS A 117 24.54 -0.96 -3.39
C CYS A 117 24.11 0.04 -2.29
N ASN A 118 22.95 -0.14 -1.64
CA ASN A 118 22.46 0.82 -0.63
C ASN A 118 23.46 1.03 0.51
N GLN A 119 24.24 0.01 0.87
CA GLN A 119 25.23 0.13 1.94
C GLN A 119 26.40 1.06 1.55
N CYS A 120 26.85 0.99 0.29
CA CYS A 120 27.92 1.85 -0.21
C CYS A 120 27.44 3.26 -0.55
N ARG A 121 26.14 3.42 -0.90
CA ARG A 121 25.53 4.73 -1.20
C ARG A 121 25.73 5.77 -0.09
N TRP A 122 25.76 5.32 1.17
CA TRP A 122 25.90 6.18 2.34
C TRP A 122 27.35 6.32 2.84
N THR A 123 28.31 5.63 2.21
CA THR A 123 29.72 5.65 2.64
C THR A 123 30.55 6.43 1.60
N PRO A 124 30.89 7.71 1.86
CA PRO A 124 31.44 8.61 0.84
C PRO A 124 32.86 8.28 0.36
N VAL A 125 33.51 7.24 0.92
CA VAL A 125 34.95 6.99 0.75
C VAL A 125 35.26 5.78 -0.13
N THR A 126 34.27 4.94 -0.50
CA THR A 126 34.56 3.72 -1.27
C THR A 126 33.66 3.57 -2.48
N GLU A 127 34.29 3.51 -3.65
CA GLU A 127 33.65 3.12 -4.90
C GLU A 127 32.99 1.74 -4.78
N CYS A 128 31.76 1.61 -5.27
CA CYS A 128 30.99 0.37 -5.19
C CYS A 128 31.28 -0.53 -6.39
N THR A 129 32.49 -1.07 -6.45
CA THR A 129 32.93 -1.97 -7.52
C THR A 129 32.47 -3.41 -7.27
N TYR A 130 32.15 -4.09 -8.37
CA TYR A 130 31.82 -5.52 -8.39
C TYR A 130 32.88 -6.22 -9.21
N THR A 131 34.02 -6.53 -8.59
CA THR A 131 35.03 -7.38 -9.23
C THR A 131 34.39 -8.76 -9.43
N PRO A 132 34.14 -9.21 -10.68
CA PRO A 132 33.73 -10.57 -10.92
C PRO A 132 34.78 -11.44 -10.25
N LEU A 133 34.34 -12.29 -9.31
CA LEU A 133 35.25 -13.23 -8.67
C LEU A 133 36.03 -13.88 -9.83
N PRO A 134 37.38 -13.88 -9.80
CA PRO A 134 38.10 -14.69 -10.75
C PRO A 134 37.45 -16.07 -10.63
N THR A 135 37.31 -16.78 -11.73
CA THR A 135 36.85 -18.17 -11.70
C THR A 135 38.06 -19.10 -11.50
N PRO A 136 38.79 -19.16 -10.37
CA PRO A 136 39.51 -20.36 -10.03
C PRO A 136 38.55 -21.25 -9.25
N GLY A 137 38.09 -22.33 -9.89
CA GLY A 137 37.49 -23.47 -9.20
C GLY A 137 36.23 -23.17 -8.40
N ALA A 138 35.14 -22.94 -9.12
CA ALA A 138 33.75 -23.30 -8.83
C ALA A 138 33.47 -24.26 -7.63
N ALA A 139 33.79 -23.88 -6.39
CA ALA A 139 33.33 -24.53 -5.17
C ALA A 139 31.89 -24.06 -4.87
N HIS A 140 30.97 -24.47 -5.76
CA HIS A 140 29.55 -24.16 -5.64
C HIS A 140 28.98 -24.77 -4.35
N ARG A 141 28.12 -24.02 -3.66
CA ARG A 141 27.29 -24.48 -2.53
C ARG A 141 26.35 -25.67 -2.86
N GLY A 142 26.46 -26.26 -4.06
CA GLY A 142 25.74 -27.47 -4.49
C GLY A 142 26.61 -28.72 -4.69
N VAL A 143 27.95 -28.61 -4.65
CA VAL A 143 28.83 -29.78 -4.78
C VAL A 143 28.92 -30.49 -3.41
N PRO A 144 28.65 -31.80 -3.31
CA PRO A 144 28.81 -32.53 -2.06
C PRO A 144 30.29 -32.56 -1.63
N ARG A 145 30.56 -32.86 -0.34
CA ARG A 145 31.93 -33.23 0.07
C ARG A 145 32.36 -34.48 -0.72
N CYS A 146 33.64 -34.61 -1.08
CA CYS A 146 34.15 -35.83 -1.68
C CYS A 146 33.88 -37.04 -0.75
N ASP A 147 33.78 -38.23 -1.32
CA ASP A 147 33.34 -39.44 -0.62
C ASP A 147 34.23 -39.74 0.58
N ARG A 148 35.56 -39.62 0.44
CA ARG A 148 36.52 -39.80 1.53
C ARG A 148 36.33 -38.81 2.67
N CYS A 149 36.31 -37.51 2.39
CA CYS A 149 36.09 -36.51 3.43
C CYS A 149 34.69 -36.61 4.05
N ARG A 150 33.70 -37.14 3.31
CA ARG A 150 32.36 -37.40 3.84
C ARG A 150 32.36 -38.57 4.83
N GLU A 151 33.01 -39.68 4.47
CA GLU A 151 33.12 -40.88 5.30
C GLU A 151 33.94 -40.64 6.57
N SER A 152 35.08 -39.96 6.45
CA SER A 152 35.94 -39.61 7.58
C SER A 152 35.49 -38.34 8.32
N ASN A 153 34.37 -37.74 7.93
CA ASN A 153 33.82 -36.49 8.45
C ASN A 153 34.82 -35.32 8.52
N LEU A 154 35.69 -35.20 7.52
CA LEU A 154 36.71 -34.15 7.40
C LEU A 154 36.15 -32.90 6.71
N LYS A 155 36.87 -31.78 6.86
CA LYS A 155 36.59 -30.54 6.12
C LYS A 155 37.02 -30.72 4.66
N CYS A 156 36.08 -30.47 3.75
CA CYS A 156 36.31 -30.56 2.30
C CYS A 156 35.95 -29.20 1.70
N ASP A 157 36.92 -28.60 1.02
CA ASP A 157 36.81 -27.35 0.25
C ASP A 157 36.02 -27.53 -1.05
N ARG A 158 35.75 -28.78 -1.45
CA ARG A 158 34.95 -29.17 -2.62
C ARG A 158 35.57 -28.71 -3.95
N ALA A 159 36.88 -28.48 -3.98
CA ALA A 159 37.59 -28.27 -5.23
C ALA A 159 37.58 -29.58 -6.05
N ALA A 160 37.09 -29.51 -7.28
CA ALA A 160 37.22 -30.58 -8.25
C ALA A 160 38.44 -30.28 -9.16
N PRO A 161 39.19 -31.29 -9.63
CA PRO A 161 38.94 -32.73 -9.49
C PRO A 161 39.35 -33.32 -8.12
N VAL A 162 40.31 -32.70 -7.41
CA VAL A 162 40.81 -33.16 -6.10
C VAL A 162 40.70 -32.03 -5.09
N CYS A 163 40.03 -32.31 -3.97
CA CYS A 163 39.84 -31.38 -2.86
C CYS A 163 41.19 -31.05 -2.20
N GLN A 164 41.35 -29.85 -1.64
CA GLN A 164 42.62 -29.40 -1.04
C GLN A 164 43.13 -30.38 0.02
N TYR A 165 42.26 -30.89 0.90
CA TYR A 165 42.65 -31.86 1.92
C TYR A 165 43.22 -33.15 1.31
N CYS A 166 42.54 -33.73 0.31
CA CYS A 166 43.04 -34.94 -0.35
C CYS A 166 44.35 -34.70 -1.10
N ARG A 167 44.54 -33.49 -1.65
CA ARG A 167 45.79 -33.10 -2.32
C ARG A 167 46.96 -32.98 -1.34
N GLU A 168 46.76 -32.32 -0.21
CA GLU A 168 47.79 -32.12 0.82
C GLU A 168 48.23 -33.42 1.51
N ASN A 169 47.39 -34.45 1.47
CA ASN A 169 47.65 -35.76 2.08
C ASN A 169 47.95 -36.86 1.04
N ASP A 170 48.23 -36.49 -0.21
CA ASP A 170 48.51 -37.40 -1.33
C ASP A 170 47.47 -38.53 -1.50
N ILE A 171 46.20 -38.23 -1.21
CA ILE A 171 45.08 -39.16 -1.38
C ILE A 171 44.63 -39.11 -2.84
N SER A 172 45.01 -40.13 -3.60
CA SER A 172 44.66 -40.26 -5.02
C SER A 172 43.19 -40.55 -5.29
N ASP A 173 42.44 -41.10 -4.32
CA ASP A 173 41.04 -41.51 -4.48
C ASP A 173 40.02 -40.45 -4.03
N CYS A 174 40.17 -39.21 -4.51
CA CYS A 174 39.23 -38.13 -4.24
C CYS A 174 38.05 -38.15 -5.22
N ARG A 175 36.95 -38.85 -4.87
CA ARG A 175 35.76 -38.98 -5.72
C ARG A 175 34.56 -38.20 -5.20
N TYR A 176 33.69 -37.75 -6.09
CA TYR A 176 32.46 -37.03 -5.75
C TYR A 176 31.24 -37.81 -6.26
N THR A 177 30.61 -38.62 -5.40
CA THR A 177 29.39 -39.35 -5.78
C THR A 177 28.13 -38.46 -5.58
N PRO A 178 27.31 -38.22 -6.63
CA PRO A 178 26.05 -37.49 -6.50
C PRO A 178 25.10 -38.19 -5.54
N LYS A 179 24.54 -37.46 -4.57
CA LYS A 179 23.59 -38.03 -3.60
C LYS A 179 22.29 -38.41 -4.33
N LYS A 180 22.10 -39.70 -4.63
CA LYS A 180 20.85 -40.24 -5.18
C LYS A 180 19.74 -39.99 -4.16
N ARG A 181 18.88 -38.99 -4.44
CA ARG A 181 17.74 -38.67 -3.58
C ARG A 181 16.71 -39.78 -3.81
N THR A 182 16.66 -40.77 -2.91
CA THR A 182 15.61 -41.79 -2.91
C THR A 182 14.27 -41.08 -2.77
N ARG A 183 13.54 -40.90 -3.88
CA ARG A 183 12.13 -40.53 -3.82
C ARG A 183 11.43 -41.72 -3.18
N ALA A 184 10.91 -41.53 -1.97
CA ALA A 184 10.03 -42.50 -1.35
C ALA A 184 8.82 -42.67 -2.27
N LEU A 185 8.78 -43.79 -2.99
CA LEU A 185 7.55 -44.28 -3.62
C LEU A 185 6.66 -44.74 -2.47
N SER A 186 5.56 -44.02 -2.27
CA SER A 186 4.45 -44.42 -1.43
C SER A 186 3.98 -45.79 -1.89
N SER A 187 4.13 -46.78 -1.03
CA SER A 187 3.59 -48.13 -1.17
C SER A 187 2.06 -48.06 -1.16
N SER A 188 1.44 -48.25 -2.32
CA SER A 188 0.01 -48.52 -2.47
C SER A 188 -0.19 -49.50 -3.62
N ASP A 189 0.34 -50.72 -3.47
CA ASP A 189 -0.01 -51.86 -4.30
C ASP A 189 -0.80 -52.84 -3.42
N GLN A 190 -2.11 -52.88 -3.63
CA GLN A 190 -2.99 -53.98 -3.23
C GLN A 190 -3.75 -54.43 -4.49
N PRO A 191 -3.74 -55.73 -4.85
CA PRO A 191 -4.35 -56.18 -6.10
C PRO A 191 -5.86 -56.46 -5.96
N GLN A 192 -6.59 -55.93 -6.95
CA GLN A 192 -7.82 -56.39 -7.60
C GLN A 192 -8.75 -57.37 -6.88
N PHE A 193 -10.01 -56.93 -6.69
CA PHE A 193 -11.18 -57.74 -7.00
C PHE A 193 -12.21 -56.91 -7.77
N GLN A 194 -12.69 -57.50 -8.86
CA GLN A 194 -13.73 -57.00 -9.76
C GLN A 194 -15.12 -57.14 -9.12
N ALA A 195 -15.97 -56.11 -9.25
CA ALA A 195 -17.39 -56.30 -9.59
C ALA A 195 -18.02 -54.97 -10.05
N SER A 196 -18.68 -55.08 -11.20
CA SER A 196 -19.62 -54.20 -11.88
C SER A 196 -20.66 -53.50 -11.00
N SER A 197 -20.98 -52.23 -11.29
CA SER A 197 -22.35 -51.82 -11.70
C SER A 197 -22.41 -50.35 -12.15
N SER A 198 -23.38 -50.09 -13.00
CA SER A 198 -23.62 -48.91 -13.83
C SER A 198 -24.47 -47.83 -13.12
N ARG A 199 -24.25 -46.53 -13.42
CA ARG A 199 -25.24 -45.56 -13.96
C ARG A 199 -24.94 -44.08 -13.61
N LEU A 200 -24.83 -43.31 -14.70
CA LEU A 200 -25.36 -41.98 -15.04
C LEU A 200 -24.88 -40.66 -14.37
N PRO A 201 -24.96 -39.52 -15.11
CA PRO A 201 -24.26 -38.27 -14.82
C PRO A 201 -25.20 -37.13 -14.41
N TYR A 202 -24.86 -36.35 -13.38
CA TYR A 202 -25.08 -34.88 -13.32
C TYR A 202 -24.58 -34.32 -11.98
N ASN A 203 -23.75 -33.28 -12.04
CA ASN A 203 -24.07 -31.91 -11.57
C ASN A 203 -22.87 -31.22 -10.89
N THR A 204 -22.57 -30.07 -11.46
CA THR A 204 -21.78 -28.97 -10.92
C THR A 204 -22.31 -28.47 -9.59
N GLN A 205 -21.49 -28.53 -8.54
CA GLN A 205 -21.61 -27.61 -7.41
C GLN A 205 -20.23 -27.37 -6.80
N GLY A 206 -19.72 -26.16 -7.01
CA GLY A 206 -18.47 -25.71 -6.45
C GLY A 206 -18.58 -25.59 -4.94
N GLN A 207 -17.67 -26.24 -4.23
CA GLN A 207 -17.28 -25.95 -2.85
C GLN A 207 -15.95 -26.67 -2.56
N HIS A 208 -15.09 -26.01 -1.76
CA HIS A 208 -13.81 -26.48 -1.21
C HIS A 208 -12.55 -26.36 -2.09
N ALA A 209 -12.02 -25.13 -2.20
CA ALA A 209 -10.58 -24.94 -2.23
C ALA A 209 -10.03 -24.91 -0.79
N SER A 210 -10.02 -26.07 -0.13
CA SER A 210 -9.22 -26.28 1.08
C SER A 210 -7.78 -26.52 0.64
N PHE A 211 -7.00 -25.45 0.54
CA PHE A 211 -5.54 -25.56 0.37
C PHE A 211 -4.94 -25.89 1.74
N MET A 212 -4.66 -27.17 1.97
CA MET A 212 -3.85 -27.64 3.10
C MET A 212 -2.44 -27.08 2.98
N PHE A 213 -2.10 -26.04 3.75
CA PHE A 213 -0.71 -25.73 4.05
C PHE A 213 -0.26 -26.63 5.20
N SER A 214 0.44 -27.71 4.87
CA SER A 214 1.14 -28.51 5.87
C SER A 214 2.23 -27.65 6.53
N ASN A 215 2.07 -27.38 7.82
CA ASN A 215 3.08 -26.77 8.65
C ASN A 215 4.34 -27.63 8.67
N ILE A 216 5.43 -27.12 8.07
CA ILE A 216 6.76 -27.71 8.20
C ILE A 216 7.35 -27.21 9.53
N SER A 217 7.36 -28.08 10.53
CA SER A 217 8.14 -27.89 11.75
C SER A 217 9.64 -27.90 11.41
N GLY A 218 10.32 -26.79 11.67
CA GLY A 218 11.77 -26.65 11.58
C GLY A 218 12.38 -26.30 12.96
N PRO A 219 13.63 -26.70 13.23
CA PRO A 219 14.13 -26.88 14.59
C PRO A 219 14.67 -25.60 15.25
N SER A 220 14.67 -25.67 16.58
CA SER A 220 15.15 -24.69 17.56
C SER A 220 16.42 -23.94 17.18
N SER A 221 16.42 -22.65 17.48
CA SER A 221 17.63 -21.87 17.70
C SER A 221 17.36 -20.91 18.85
N ASP A 222 18.01 -21.22 19.98
CA ASP A 222 18.11 -20.38 21.16
C ASP A 222 18.53 -18.96 20.80
N SER A 223 17.71 -17.99 21.20
CA SER A 223 18.17 -16.64 21.49
C SER A 223 17.29 -16.05 22.58
N GLN A 224 17.93 -15.76 23.72
CA GLN A 224 17.30 -15.23 24.91
C GLN A 224 16.61 -13.88 24.64
N PRO A 225 15.44 -13.60 25.22
CA PRO A 225 14.88 -12.27 25.21
C PRO A 225 15.48 -11.43 26.33
N THR A 226 15.99 -10.26 25.96
CA THR A 226 16.21 -9.15 26.89
C THR A 226 14.86 -8.74 27.48
N SER A 227 14.75 -8.89 28.80
CA SER A 227 13.58 -8.53 29.60
C SER A 227 13.31 -7.02 29.53
N PHE A 228 12.34 -6.60 28.73
CA PHE A 228 11.66 -5.32 28.95
C PHE A 228 10.53 -5.56 29.95
N VAL A 229 10.78 -5.21 31.20
CA VAL A 229 9.77 -5.12 32.26
C VAL A 229 8.81 -4.00 31.87
N PHE A 230 7.63 -4.36 31.37
CA PHE A 230 6.54 -3.41 31.20
C PHE A 230 5.95 -3.15 32.59
N ARG A 231 6.29 -1.99 33.15
CA ARG A 231 5.75 -1.53 34.43
C ARG A 231 4.28 -1.17 34.22
N GLU A 232 3.42 -1.92 34.88
CA GLU A 232 1.99 -1.69 35.00
C GLU A 232 1.72 -0.26 35.51
N PRO A 233 0.92 0.57 34.81
CA PRO A 233 0.50 1.84 35.38
C PRO A 233 -0.59 1.54 36.42
N LEU A 234 -0.20 1.66 37.68
CA LEU A 234 -1.11 1.72 38.83
C LEU A 234 -2.24 2.70 38.49
N ARG A 235 -3.48 2.22 38.56
CA ARG A 235 -4.68 3.05 38.59
C ARG A 235 -4.53 4.06 39.73
N GLN A 236 -4.40 5.34 39.38
CA GLN A 236 -4.60 6.42 40.34
C GLN A 236 -6.07 6.43 40.77
N PRO A 237 -6.39 6.44 42.07
CA PRO A 237 -7.71 6.80 42.54
C PRO A 237 -7.97 8.28 42.20
N TYR A 238 -9.16 8.56 41.69
CA TYR A 238 -9.64 9.92 41.44
C TYR A 238 -9.54 10.73 42.74
N THR A 239 -8.68 11.74 42.75
CA THR A 239 -8.71 12.82 43.74
C THR A 239 -9.77 13.82 43.33
N GLU A 240 -10.71 14.06 44.24
CA GLU A 240 -11.75 15.08 44.15
C GLU A 240 -11.15 16.44 43.77
N GLY A 241 -11.72 17.06 42.73
CA GLY A 241 -11.36 18.41 42.31
C GLY A 241 -11.88 19.47 43.29
N PRO A 242 -11.26 20.66 43.30
CA PRO A 242 -11.58 21.72 44.26
C PRO A 242 -13.01 22.28 44.07
N PRO A 243 -13.67 22.73 45.15
CA PRO A 243 -15.00 23.29 45.08
C PRO A 243 -14.95 24.60 44.28
N LEU A 244 -15.71 24.65 43.17
CA LEU A 244 -15.89 25.86 42.40
C LEU A 244 -16.58 26.91 43.27
N ALA A 245 -15.86 28.00 43.51
CA ALA A 245 -16.35 29.18 44.19
C ALA A 245 -17.51 29.80 43.42
N LEU A 246 -18.52 30.20 44.19
CA LEU A 246 -19.73 30.87 43.81
C LEU A 246 -19.43 32.17 43.02
N LEU A 247 -19.84 32.21 41.75
CA LEU A 247 -20.02 33.46 41.02
C LEU A 247 -21.42 34.02 41.32
N PRO A 248 -21.56 35.33 41.57
CA PRO A 248 -22.84 35.94 41.88
C PRO A 248 -23.77 35.96 40.66
N ALA A 249 -25.02 35.58 40.90
CA ALA A 249 -26.09 35.53 39.90
C ALA A 249 -26.40 36.92 39.31
N PRO A 250 -26.65 37.03 37.99
CA PRO A 250 -27.17 38.25 37.41
C PRO A 250 -28.62 38.48 37.84
N VAL A 251 -28.87 39.71 38.31
CA VAL A 251 -30.18 40.21 38.75
C VAL A 251 -31.16 40.14 37.58
N SER A 252 -32.23 39.37 37.77
CA SER A 252 -33.31 39.21 36.80
C SER A 252 -34.28 40.38 36.88
N HIS A 253 -34.34 41.20 35.84
CA HIS A 253 -35.50 42.04 35.54
C HIS A 253 -35.95 41.76 34.12
N THR A 254 -36.94 40.89 33.97
CA THR A 254 -38.13 41.09 33.12
C THR A 254 -39.00 39.85 33.22
N ALA A 255 -40.20 40.05 33.75
CA ALA A 255 -41.22 39.04 33.93
C ALA A 255 -41.76 38.60 32.57
N TYR A 256 -41.40 37.38 32.14
CA TYR A 256 -42.19 36.61 31.20
C TYR A 256 -42.69 35.34 31.91
N PRO A 257 -43.97 34.97 31.76
CA PRO A 257 -44.51 33.76 32.38
C PRO A 257 -43.89 32.53 31.70
N HIS A 258 -42.83 32.00 32.29
CA HIS A 258 -42.20 30.76 31.87
C HIS A 258 -43.12 29.59 32.26
N GLN A 259 -43.85 29.04 31.29
CA GLN A 259 -44.45 27.72 31.43
C GLN A 259 -43.32 26.72 31.72
N GLN A 260 -43.29 26.21 32.95
CA GLN A 260 -42.45 25.08 33.33
C GLN A 260 -43.07 23.82 32.71
N GLN A 261 -42.69 23.51 31.47
CA GLN A 261 -42.94 22.16 30.96
C GLN A 261 -42.03 21.20 31.73
N PRO A 262 -42.59 20.15 32.37
CA PRO A 262 -41.77 19.15 33.03
C PRO A 262 -40.84 18.53 32.00
N PHE A 263 -39.54 18.66 32.23
CA PHE A 263 -38.52 18.01 31.41
C PHE A 263 -38.69 16.50 31.59
N ILE A 264 -39.43 15.86 30.68
CA ILE A 264 -39.50 14.41 30.62
C ILE A 264 -38.10 13.97 30.21
N ALA A 265 -37.36 13.40 31.16
CA ALA A 265 -36.11 12.70 30.88
C ALA A 265 -36.46 11.48 30.02
N HIS A 266 -36.60 11.70 28.72
CA HIS A 266 -36.68 10.63 27.74
C HIS A 266 -35.35 9.91 27.79
N SER A 267 -35.31 8.81 28.55
CA SER A 267 -34.28 7.79 28.39
C SER A 267 -34.40 7.33 26.95
N PHE A 268 -33.60 7.92 26.06
CA PHE A 268 -33.52 7.46 24.69
C PHE A 268 -33.15 5.98 24.79
N PRO A 269 -33.95 5.05 24.23
CA PRO A 269 -33.61 3.64 24.26
C PRO A 269 -32.19 3.53 23.71
N ASP A 270 -31.28 2.96 24.51
CA ASP A 270 -29.89 2.79 24.13
C ASP A 270 -29.89 2.21 22.72
N PRO A 271 -29.26 2.89 21.74
CA PRO A 271 -29.31 2.44 20.37
C PRO A 271 -28.77 1.01 20.35
N VAL A 272 -29.67 0.05 20.09
CA VAL A 272 -29.38 -1.39 20.15
C VAL A 272 -28.19 -1.62 19.23
N ARG A 273 -27.01 -1.78 19.85
CA ARG A 273 -25.76 -1.92 19.10
C ARG A 273 -25.84 -3.27 18.41
N SER A 274 -25.89 -3.25 17.07
CA SER A 274 -25.79 -4.47 16.27
C SER A 274 -24.60 -5.29 16.75
N PRO A 275 -24.75 -6.61 16.95
CA PRO A 275 -23.62 -7.47 17.33
C PRO A 275 -22.62 -7.66 16.18
N TYR A 276 -22.90 -7.10 15.01
CA TYR A 276 -22.08 -7.22 13.81
C TYR A 276 -21.33 -5.94 13.50
N ILE A 277 -20.19 -6.08 12.81
CA ILE A 277 -19.38 -4.95 12.38
C ILE A 277 -20.14 -4.16 11.32
N ARG A 278 -20.37 -2.87 11.60
CA ARG A 278 -20.88 -1.93 10.62
C ARG A 278 -19.71 -1.39 9.78
N PRO A 279 -19.72 -1.59 8.45
CA PRO A 279 -18.74 -0.96 7.57
C PRO A 279 -18.80 0.56 7.70
N TRP A 280 -17.64 1.21 7.61
CA TRP A 280 -17.57 2.65 7.54
C TRP A 280 -18.22 3.15 6.24
N ALA A 281 -19.06 4.16 6.36
CA ALA A 281 -19.76 4.77 5.24
C ALA A 281 -19.83 6.28 5.42
N HIS A 282 -19.62 7.02 4.33
CA HIS A 282 -19.72 8.47 4.29
C HIS A 282 -20.24 8.89 2.91
N PRO A 283 -21.21 9.81 2.80
CA PRO A 283 -21.86 10.16 1.53
C PRO A 283 -20.90 10.68 0.46
N SER A 284 -19.83 11.37 0.87
CA SER A 284 -18.84 11.92 -0.06
C SER A 284 -17.73 10.94 -0.48
N PHE A 285 -17.69 9.70 0.01
CA PHE A 285 -16.63 8.74 -0.31
C PHE A 285 -17.23 7.50 -0.93
N ALA A 286 -16.51 6.88 -1.87
CA ALA A 286 -16.95 5.60 -2.41
C ALA A 286 -17.00 4.54 -1.28
N PRO A 287 -18.07 3.75 -1.15
CA PRO A 287 -18.10 2.62 -0.21
C PRO A 287 -17.13 1.53 -0.69
N LEU A 288 -16.62 0.69 0.21
CA LEU A 288 -15.82 -0.49 -0.19
C LEU A 288 -16.63 -1.41 -1.13
N PRO A 289 -15.98 -2.25 -1.96
CA PRO A 289 -16.66 -3.21 -2.83
C PRO A 289 -17.77 -3.98 -2.11
N GLY A 290 -18.91 -4.16 -2.77
CA GLY A 290 -20.12 -4.74 -2.17
C GLY A 290 -19.90 -6.12 -1.54
N ALA A 291 -19.00 -6.93 -2.10
CA ALA A 291 -18.63 -8.23 -1.53
C ALA A 291 -17.98 -8.10 -0.13
N ILE A 292 -17.18 -7.05 0.08
CA ILE A 292 -16.53 -6.75 1.36
C ILE A 292 -17.57 -6.28 2.36
N THR A 293 -18.39 -5.28 2.01
CA THR A 293 -19.39 -4.70 2.91
C THR A 293 -20.45 -5.71 3.35
N ARG A 294 -20.95 -6.55 2.43
CA ARG A 294 -21.86 -7.65 2.77
C ARG A 294 -21.22 -8.65 3.73
N ARG A 295 -19.95 -8.99 3.54
CA ARG A 295 -19.27 -9.95 4.42
C ARG A 295 -19.01 -9.35 5.81
N LEU A 296 -18.61 -8.08 5.89
CA LEU A 296 -18.40 -7.38 7.16
C LEU A 296 -19.66 -7.39 8.03
N ALA A 297 -20.83 -7.20 7.43
CA ALA A 297 -22.11 -7.24 8.13
C ALA A 297 -22.45 -8.62 8.76
N THR A 298 -21.69 -9.67 8.47
CA THR A 298 -21.85 -11.01 9.07
C THR A 298 -20.85 -11.31 10.18
N ILE A 299 -19.81 -10.47 10.36
CA ILE A 299 -18.74 -10.70 11.33
C ILE A 299 -19.13 -10.08 12.66
N LYS A 300 -19.02 -10.85 13.74
CA LYS A 300 -19.31 -10.37 15.10
C LYS A 300 -18.21 -9.44 15.58
N TYR A 301 -18.57 -8.31 16.19
CA TYR A 301 -17.56 -7.35 16.68
C TYR A 301 -16.70 -7.93 17.81
N THR A 302 -17.23 -8.89 18.58
CA THR A 302 -16.51 -9.54 19.70
C THR A 302 -15.34 -10.42 19.25
N GLU A 303 -15.31 -10.82 17.98
CA GLU A 303 -14.25 -11.67 17.41
C GLU A 303 -13.08 -10.84 16.85
N MET A 304 -13.23 -9.52 16.77
CA MET A 304 -12.29 -8.61 16.12
C MET A 304 -11.78 -7.54 17.09
N PRO A 305 -10.65 -6.87 16.78
CA PRO A 305 -10.21 -5.69 17.53
C PRO A 305 -11.31 -4.63 17.59
N LEU A 306 -11.42 -3.91 18.70
CA LEU A 306 -12.25 -2.70 18.75
C LEU A 306 -11.69 -1.65 17.78
N ARG A 307 -12.58 -1.02 17.00
CA ARG A 307 -12.21 -0.01 16.00
C ARG A 307 -11.38 1.12 16.60
N ASP A 308 -11.88 1.74 17.67
CA ASP A 308 -11.20 2.86 18.34
C ASP A 308 -9.80 2.48 18.83
N ALA A 309 -9.64 1.26 19.36
CA ALA A 309 -8.34 0.76 19.81
C ALA A 309 -7.36 0.63 18.64
N PHE A 310 -7.82 0.15 17.49
CA PHE A 310 -7.02 0.07 16.27
C PHE A 310 -6.67 1.46 15.73
N GLU A 311 -7.63 2.38 15.65
CA GLU A 311 -7.42 3.74 15.15
C GLU A 311 -6.39 4.50 16.01
N VAL A 312 -6.50 4.42 17.34
CA VAL A 312 -5.50 5.00 18.26
C VAL A 312 -4.11 4.40 18.05
N ALA A 313 -4.02 3.08 17.85
CA ALA A 313 -2.75 2.41 17.60
C ALA A 313 -2.16 2.79 16.23
N LEU A 314 -3.00 2.92 15.20
CA LEU A 314 -2.62 3.35 13.85
C LEU A 314 -2.11 4.78 13.87
N LEU A 315 -2.82 5.72 14.51
CA LEU A 315 -2.38 7.11 14.66
C LEU A 315 -1.03 7.20 15.38
N ARG A 316 -0.83 6.43 16.45
CA ARG A 316 0.45 6.36 17.16
C ARG A 316 1.58 5.83 16.27
N PHE A 317 1.29 4.85 15.42
CA PHE A 317 2.26 4.33 14.45
C PHE A 317 2.62 5.39 13.41
N VAL A 318 1.62 6.04 12.80
CA VAL A 318 1.82 7.09 11.79
C VAL A 318 2.59 8.27 12.38
N ALA A 319 2.29 8.68 13.61
CA ALA A 319 3.01 9.75 14.30
C ALA A 319 4.52 9.48 14.47
N LYS A 320 4.93 8.21 14.49
CA LYS A 320 6.34 7.79 14.60
C LYS A 320 7.05 7.59 13.25
N LEU A 321 6.32 7.64 12.13
CA LEU A 321 6.93 7.57 10.81
C LEU A 321 7.80 8.80 10.54
N MET A 322 8.73 8.68 9.61
CA MET A 322 9.45 9.85 9.11
C MET A 322 8.46 10.82 8.42
N PRO A 323 8.64 12.15 8.53
CA PRO A 323 7.72 13.12 7.93
C PRO A 323 7.36 12.83 6.47
N GLU A 324 8.35 12.40 5.68
CA GLU A 324 8.21 12.09 4.25
C GLU A 324 7.33 10.87 3.96
N LEU A 325 7.16 9.99 4.94
CA LEU A 325 6.28 8.81 4.87
C LEU A 325 4.90 9.11 5.44
N LYS A 326 4.79 10.00 6.44
CA LYS A 326 3.51 10.35 7.08
C LYS A 326 2.47 10.79 6.05
N GLU A 327 2.85 11.67 5.13
CA GLU A 327 1.96 12.24 4.11
C GLU A 327 1.38 11.21 3.12
N THR A 328 1.96 10.01 3.04
CA THR A 328 1.59 8.99 2.03
C THR A 328 1.25 7.62 2.64
N ALA A 329 1.37 7.48 3.96
CA ALA A 329 1.12 6.21 4.64
C ALA A 329 -0.39 5.94 4.82
N CYS A 330 -1.14 6.94 5.28
CA CYS A 330 -2.59 6.91 5.39
C CYS A 330 -3.13 8.31 5.14
N PHE A 331 -4.38 8.38 4.70
CA PHE A 331 -5.02 9.65 4.39
C PHE A 331 -6.25 9.80 5.28
N SER A 332 -6.25 10.84 6.11
CA SER A 332 -7.48 11.29 6.77
C SER A 332 -8.55 11.61 5.71
N PRO A 333 -9.84 11.60 6.07
CA PRO A 333 -10.91 11.96 5.13
C PRO A 333 -10.66 13.28 4.40
N GLU A 334 -10.17 14.31 5.09
CA GLU A 334 -9.91 15.65 4.55
C GLU A 334 -8.74 15.62 3.56
N ALA A 335 -7.63 14.97 3.92
CA ALA A 335 -6.46 14.85 3.07
C ALA A 335 -6.78 14.02 1.82
N TYR A 336 -7.52 12.92 1.99
CA TYR A 336 -7.97 12.05 0.90
C TYR A 336 -8.87 12.80 -0.08
N ALA A 337 -9.88 13.53 0.43
CA ALA A 337 -10.79 14.31 -0.39
C ALA A 337 -10.07 15.44 -1.12
N THR A 338 -9.12 16.12 -0.46
CA THR A 338 -8.30 17.16 -1.09
C THR A 338 -7.49 16.60 -2.25
N LEU A 339 -6.84 15.45 -2.05
CA LEU A 339 -6.07 14.76 -3.08
C LEU A 339 -6.95 14.31 -4.24
N ALA A 340 -8.06 13.63 -3.96
CA ALA A 340 -9.00 13.15 -4.99
C ALA A 340 -9.53 14.31 -5.84
N ASN A 341 -9.96 15.41 -5.21
CA ASN A 341 -10.44 16.60 -5.92
C ASN A 341 -9.35 17.27 -6.77
N CYS A 342 -8.12 17.39 -6.26
CA CYS A 342 -7.03 17.98 -7.02
C CYS A 342 -6.66 17.13 -8.24
N LEU A 343 -6.68 15.80 -8.11
CA LEU A 343 -6.43 14.88 -9.22
C LEU A 343 -7.57 14.91 -10.24
N ALA A 344 -8.83 14.92 -9.80
CA ALA A 344 -9.99 14.99 -10.69
C ALA A 344 -10.02 16.30 -11.52
N LYS A 345 -9.65 17.42 -10.89
CA LYS A 345 -9.64 18.76 -11.52
C LYS A 345 -8.34 19.10 -12.25
N GLY A 346 -7.31 18.27 -12.16
CA GLY A 346 -5.98 18.57 -12.67
C GLY A 346 -5.23 19.68 -11.93
N THR A 347 -5.72 20.14 -10.76
CA THR A 347 -5.10 21.21 -9.96
C THR A 347 -4.05 20.66 -9.00
N VAL A 348 -3.09 19.87 -9.50
CA VAL A 348 -2.06 19.20 -8.69
C VAL A 348 -1.08 20.17 -8.03
N ASP A 349 -1.06 21.43 -8.45
CA ASP A 349 -0.21 22.48 -7.88
C ASP A 349 -0.54 22.83 -6.43
N ARG A 350 -1.78 22.53 -6.01
CA ARG A 350 -2.24 22.72 -4.62
C ARG A 350 -1.73 21.64 -3.66
N LEU A 351 -1.20 20.55 -4.19
CA LEU A 351 -0.68 19.44 -3.38
C LEU A 351 0.76 19.73 -2.96
N SER A 352 1.15 19.19 -1.80
CA SER A 352 2.54 19.23 -1.35
C SER A 352 3.45 18.63 -2.44
N PRO A 353 4.70 19.12 -2.62
CA PRO A 353 5.63 18.57 -3.60
C PRO A 353 5.82 17.05 -3.44
N ARG A 354 5.76 16.57 -2.19
CA ARG A 354 5.88 15.15 -1.85
C ARG A 354 4.69 14.34 -2.34
N ILE A 355 3.46 14.74 -2.02
CA ILE A 355 2.24 14.07 -2.47
C ILE A 355 2.17 14.09 -4.00
N ARG A 356 2.54 15.21 -4.64
CA ARG A 356 2.60 15.31 -6.10
C ARG A 356 3.58 14.31 -6.71
N SER A 357 4.82 14.26 -6.19
CA SER A 357 5.82 13.30 -6.64
C SER A 357 5.37 11.85 -6.47
N TRP A 358 4.78 11.53 -5.32
CA TRP A 358 4.22 10.22 -5.03
C TRP A 358 3.07 9.87 -5.99
N ALA A 359 2.09 10.76 -6.17
CA ALA A 359 0.95 10.56 -7.04
C ALA A 359 1.39 10.33 -8.49
N THR A 360 2.36 11.12 -8.99
CA THR A 360 2.92 10.95 -10.33
C THR A 360 3.67 9.63 -10.47
N CYS A 361 4.51 9.27 -9.49
CA CYS A 361 5.30 8.04 -9.52
C CYS A 361 4.41 6.79 -9.55
N HIS A 362 3.34 6.79 -8.76
CA HIS A 362 2.40 5.68 -8.67
C HIS A 362 1.22 5.78 -9.65
N ARG A 363 1.19 6.81 -10.50
CA ARG A 363 0.09 7.12 -11.44
C ARG A 363 -1.28 7.12 -10.75
N ILE A 364 -1.35 7.73 -9.58
CA ILE A 364 -2.59 7.84 -8.80
C ILE A 364 -3.55 8.78 -9.52
N CYS A 365 -4.81 8.36 -9.63
CA CYS A 365 -5.86 9.13 -10.26
C CYS A 365 -7.14 9.14 -9.41
N SER A 366 -8.04 10.09 -9.70
CA SER A 366 -9.40 10.03 -9.18
C SER A 366 -10.20 8.97 -9.95
N GLY A 367 -10.85 8.06 -9.22
CA GLY A 367 -11.70 7.02 -9.78
C GLY A 367 -13.16 7.43 -9.94
N SER A 368 -13.55 8.63 -9.52
CA SER A 368 -14.92 9.12 -9.57
C SER A 368 -14.92 10.65 -9.60
N ASP A 369 -15.87 11.25 -10.33
CA ASP A 369 -16.10 12.70 -10.31
C ASP A 369 -17.16 13.08 -9.26
N LYS A 370 -17.93 12.11 -8.74
CA LYS A 370 -19.02 12.32 -7.77
C LYS A 370 -18.63 11.98 -6.32
N LEU A 371 -17.77 10.99 -6.16
CA LEU A 371 -17.32 10.47 -4.88
C LEU A 371 -15.81 10.59 -4.79
N ASN A 372 -15.29 10.84 -3.59
CA ASN A 372 -13.86 10.77 -3.38
C ASN A 372 -13.42 9.30 -3.45
N LEU A 373 -12.68 8.96 -4.49
CA LEU A 373 -12.09 7.64 -4.73
C LEU A 373 -10.73 7.81 -5.40
N LEU A 374 -9.70 7.21 -4.83
CA LEU A 374 -8.35 7.16 -5.37
C LEU A 374 -8.05 5.76 -5.89
N LEU A 375 -7.53 5.70 -7.12
CA LEU A 375 -7.13 4.48 -7.81
C LEU A 375 -5.64 4.54 -8.17
N ALA A 376 -4.99 3.39 -8.09
CA ALA A 376 -3.64 3.15 -8.60
C ALA A 376 -3.71 2.04 -9.67
N PRO A 377 -3.07 2.17 -10.83
CA PRO A 377 -3.04 1.10 -11.83
C PRO A 377 -2.26 -0.12 -11.31
N ARG A 378 -2.80 -1.32 -11.54
CA ARG A 378 -2.09 -2.59 -11.28
C ARG A 378 -0.92 -2.76 -12.24
N ASP A 379 -0.01 -3.69 -11.93
CA ASP A 379 1.17 -4.01 -12.77
C ASP A 379 0.82 -4.31 -14.24
N THR A 380 -0.37 -4.85 -14.52
CA THR A 380 -0.85 -5.11 -15.89
C THR A 380 -1.15 -3.83 -16.64
N VAL A 381 -1.85 -2.89 -16.01
CA VAL A 381 -2.20 -1.57 -16.56
C VAL A 381 -1.00 -0.63 -16.55
N PHE A 382 -0.15 -0.72 -15.54
CA PHE A 382 1.04 0.13 -15.40
C PHE A 382 2.02 -0.01 -16.57
N LYS A 383 2.06 -1.20 -17.19
CA LYS A 383 2.89 -1.50 -18.37
C LYS A 383 2.33 -0.95 -19.69
N LEU A 384 1.05 -0.58 -19.72
CA LEU A 384 0.44 0.01 -20.90
C LEU A 384 1.03 1.40 -21.16
N SER A 385 0.84 1.88 -22.39
CA SER A 385 1.15 3.27 -22.73
C SER A 385 0.36 4.23 -21.83
N HIS A 386 0.85 5.46 -21.72
CA HIS A 386 0.18 6.48 -20.93
C HIS A 386 -1.25 6.73 -21.45
N GLU A 387 -1.43 6.79 -22.77
CA GLU A 387 -2.72 7.02 -23.43
C GLU A 387 -3.73 5.89 -23.15
N GLU A 388 -3.31 4.62 -23.27
CA GLU A 388 -4.17 3.47 -22.95
C GLU A 388 -4.55 3.42 -21.47
N THR A 389 -3.61 3.77 -20.59
CA THR A 389 -3.86 3.87 -19.15
C THR A 389 -4.93 4.92 -18.86
N VAL A 390 -4.79 6.12 -19.44
CA VAL A 390 -5.75 7.22 -19.30
C VAL A 390 -7.12 6.83 -19.85
N LYS A 391 -7.16 6.14 -21.01
CA LYS A 391 -8.41 5.64 -21.59
C LYS A 391 -9.12 4.67 -20.65
N LYS A 392 -8.42 3.65 -20.14
CA LYS A 392 -8.97 2.68 -19.17
C LYS A 392 -9.43 3.35 -17.87
N MET A 393 -8.68 4.34 -17.38
CA MET A 393 -9.07 5.10 -16.19
C MET A 393 -10.36 5.89 -16.42
N SER A 394 -10.51 6.52 -17.60
CA SER A 394 -11.72 7.26 -17.96
C SER A 394 -12.96 6.35 -18.04
N GLU A 395 -12.82 5.18 -18.67
CA GLU A 395 -13.89 4.17 -18.76
C GLU A 395 -14.32 3.67 -17.37
N CYS A 396 -13.35 3.31 -16.52
CA CYS A 396 -13.59 2.90 -15.13
C CYS A 396 -14.34 3.97 -14.34
N ARG A 397 -13.91 5.24 -14.46
CA ARG A 397 -14.54 6.37 -13.78
C ARG A 397 -16.00 6.57 -14.19
N ILE A 398 -16.29 6.54 -15.50
CA ILE A 398 -17.67 6.67 -16.01
C ILE A 398 -18.57 5.56 -15.46
N GLN A 399 -18.06 4.33 -15.41
CA GLN A 399 -18.80 3.17 -14.90
C GLN A 399 -19.08 3.31 -13.40
N LEU A 400 -18.09 3.69 -12.60
CA LEU A 400 -18.25 3.90 -11.15
C LEU A 400 -19.23 5.05 -10.84
N ASP A 401 -19.18 6.15 -11.60
CA ASP A 401 -20.11 7.27 -11.42
C ASP A 401 -21.54 6.96 -11.87
N ALA A 402 -21.70 6.04 -12.83
CA ALA A 402 -23.01 5.52 -13.22
C ALA A 402 -23.60 4.61 -12.13
N GLN A 403 -22.79 3.72 -11.55
CA GLN A 403 -23.18 2.87 -10.42
C GLN A 403 -23.57 3.71 -9.19
N ALA A 404 -22.76 4.72 -8.86
CA ALA A 404 -23.04 5.63 -7.74
C ALA A 404 -24.35 6.40 -7.90
N ALA A 405 -24.79 6.64 -9.14
CA ALA A 405 -26.06 7.32 -9.42
C ALA A 405 -27.29 6.40 -9.30
N GLY A 406 -27.12 5.14 -8.90
CA GLY A 406 -28.23 4.18 -8.83
C GLY A 406 -28.80 3.81 -10.20
N LYS A 407 -28.08 4.08 -11.29
CA LYS A 407 -28.47 3.57 -12.60
C LYS A 407 -28.26 2.06 -12.55
N ASN A 408 -29.35 1.30 -12.58
CA ASN A 408 -29.33 -0.16 -12.64
C ASN A 408 -28.56 -0.57 -13.89
N ILE A 409 -27.28 -0.88 -13.72
CA ILE A 409 -26.52 -1.55 -14.76
C ILE A 409 -26.94 -3.02 -14.70
N PRO A 410 -27.39 -3.62 -15.82
CA PRO A 410 -27.86 -5.00 -15.83
C PRO A 410 -26.86 -5.92 -15.12
N GLU A 411 -27.33 -6.59 -14.05
CA GLU A 411 -26.52 -7.37 -13.10
C GLU A 411 -25.87 -8.62 -13.70
N LEU A 412 -26.17 -8.95 -14.97
CA LEU A 412 -25.62 -10.11 -15.64
C LEU A 412 -24.18 -9.82 -16.13
N ASP A 413 -23.21 -10.31 -15.37
CA ASP A 413 -21.82 -10.59 -15.77
C ASP A 413 -20.82 -9.42 -15.91
N GLN A 414 -21.15 -8.21 -15.43
CA GLN A 414 -20.14 -7.16 -15.42
C GLN A 414 -19.08 -7.39 -14.34
N ALA A 415 -17.88 -7.77 -14.80
CA ALA A 415 -16.66 -7.69 -14.01
C ALA A 415 -16.54 -6.31 -13.34
N ASP A 416 -16.02 -6.29 -12.10
CA ASP A 416 -15.80 -5.05 -11.35
C ASP A 416 -15.03 -4.05 -12.23
N PRO A 417 -15.59 -2.87 -12.52
CA PRO A 417 -14.93 -1.87 -13.38
C PRO A 417 -13.54 -1.48 -12.84
N ALA A 418 -13.32 -1.63 -11.53
CA ALA A 418 -12.06 -1.35 -10.87
C ALA A 418 -11.10 -2.55 -10.82
N ALA A 419 -11.41 -3.69 -11.44
CA ALA A 419 -10.56 -4.91 -11.38
C ALA A 419 -9.13 -4.69 -11.90
N ASP A 420 -8.97 -3.76 -12.85
CA ASP A 420 -7.70 -3.34 -13.45
C ASP A 420 -6.87 -2.41 -12.55
N PHE A 421 -7.47 -1.93 -11.46
CA PHE A 421 -6.90 -0.96 -10.55
C PHE A 421 -6.80 -1.52 -9.13
N GLU A 422 -5.95 -0.90 -8.33
CA GLU A 422 -5.91 -1.04 -6.89
C GLU A 422 -6.52 0.22 -6.27
N ARG A 423 -7.47 0.01 -5.38
CA ARG A 423 -8.11 1.07 -4.62
C ARG A 423 -7.26 1.45 -3.42
N ILE A 424 -7.08 2.76 -3.22
CA ILE A 424 -6.48 3.28 -2.00
C ILE A 424 -7.62 3.56 -1.00
N PRO A 425 -7.67 2.89 0.16
CA PRO A 425 -8.68 3.16 1.18
C PRO A 425 -8.41 4.51 1.88
N VAL A 426 -9.48 5.22 2.23
CA VAL A 426 -9.40 6.31 3.22
C VAL A 426 -9.14 5.71 4.61
N GLU A 427 -8.49 6.44 5.52
CA GLU A 427 -7.99 5.89 6.79
C GLU A 427 -9.02 5.04 7.58
N PRO A 428 -10.28 5.46 7.79
CA PRO A 428 -11.26 4.62 8.51
C PRO A 428 -11.62 3.30 7.78
N GLN A 429 -11.48 3.25 6.46
CA GLN A 429 -11.70 2.03 5.67
C GLN A 429 -10.57 1.00 5.86
N ILE A 430 -9.39 1.39 6.35
CA ILE A 430 -8.28 0.44 6.59
C ILE A 430 -8.70 -0.63 7.61
N TYR A 431 -9.41 -0.25 8.68
CA TYR A 431 -9.95 -1.20 9.66
C TYR A 431 -10.88 -2.22 8.99
N ASP A 432 -11.81 -1.76 8.15
CA ASP A 432 -12.77 -2.63 7.45
C ASP A 432 -12.09 -3.63 6.53
N CYS A 433 -11.09 -3.16 5.77
CA CYS A 433 -10.28 -4.01 4.92
C CYS A 433 -9.55 -5.10 5.73
N LEU A 434 -8.97 -4.72 6.87
CA LEU A 434 -8.24 -5.65 7.75
C LEU A 434 -9.18 -6.63 8.45
N VAL A 435 -10.35 -6.22 8.94
CA VAL A 435 -11.39 -7.11 9.46
C VAL A 435 -11.76 -8.15 8.41
N TYR A 436 -12.06 -7.69 7.19
CA TYR A 436 -12.42 -8.59 6.11
C TYR A 436 -11.31 -9.61 5.85
N ALA A 437 -10.06 -9.16 5.69
CA ALA A 437 -8.94 -10.05 5.38
C ALA A 437 -8.56 -10.98 6.54
N HIS A 438 -8.71 -10.51 7.79
CA HIS A 438 -8.38 -11.26 9.00
C HIS A 438 -9.54 -12.11 9.55
N ARG A 439 -10.70 -12.15 8.88
CA ARG A 439 -11.90 -12.93 9.29
C ARG A 439 -11.66 -14.40 9.66
N GLY A 440 -10.57 -15.01 9.16
CA GLY A 440 -10.15 -16.37 9.48
C GLY A 440 -8.97 -16.48 10.46
N HIS A 441 -8.68 -15.41 11.20
CA HIS A 441 -7.53 -15.30 12.12
C HIS A 441 -6.17 -15.65 11.50
N ALA A 442 -6.02 -15.31 10.22
CA ALA A 442 -4.82 -15.62 9.46
C ALA A 442 -3.64 -14.71 9.87
N SER A 443 -2.41 -15.17 9.60
CA SER A 443 -1.18 -14.40 9.85
C SER A 443 -1.13 -13.13 9.00
N ALA A 444 -0.27 -12.17 9.38
CA ALA A 444 -0.14 -10.90 8.66
C ALA A 444 0.20 -11.09 7.17
N VAL A 445 1.04 -12.07 6.84
CA VAL A 445 1.37 -12.38 5.45
C VAL A 445 0.13 -12.82 4.67
N ALA A 446 -0.68 -13.70 5.23
CA ALA A 446 -1.92 -14.16 4.60
C ALA A 446 -2.95 -13.03 4.46
N VAL A 447 -3.07 -12.17 5.49
CA VAL A 447 -3.90 -10.97 5.46
C VAL A 447 -3.49 -10.04 4.31
N LEU A 448 -2.20 -9.74 4.16
CA LEU A 448 -1.72 -8.87 3.07
C LEU A 448 -1.92 -9.48 1.68
N MET A 449 -1.78 -10.80 1.54
CA MET A 449 -2.07 -11.48 0.27
C MET A 449 -3.56 -11.37 -0.09
N GLU A 450 -4.45 -11.50 0.90
CA GLU A 450 -5.89 -11.30 0.70
C GLU A 450 -6.21 -9.84 0.36
N ILE A 451 -5.63 -8.86 1.04
CA ILE A 451 -5.76 -7.43 0.70
C ILE A 451 -5.35 -7.15 -0.74
N ARG A 452 -4.20 -7.69 -1.18
CA ARG A 452 -3.73 -7.53 -2.57
C ARG A 452 -4.68 -8.19 -3.57
N ARG A 453 -5.22 -9.37 -3.24
CA ARG A 453 -6.20 -10.08 -4.07
C ARG A 453 -7.48 -9.26 -4.28
N LEU A 454 -7.90 -8.50 -3.26
CA LEU A 454 -9.05 -7.59 -3.32
C LEU A 454 -8.79 -6.33 -4.15
N GLY A 455 -7.56 -6.10 -4.61
CA GLY A 455 -7.20 -4.86 -5.28
C GLY A 455 -7.21 -3.67 -4.34
N ILE A 456 -6.70 -3.85 -3.12
CA ILE A 456 -6.57 -2.77 -2.14
C ILE A 456 -5.07 -2.53 -1.93
N SER A 457 -4.65 -1.28 -2.05
CA SER A 457 -3.27 -0.85 -1.85
C SER A 457 -3.10 -0.07 -0.55
N SER A 458 -1.91 0.49 -0.34
CA SER A 458 -1.47 1.30 0.83
C SER A 458 -1.50 0.63 2.22
N ILE A 459 -2.15 -0.51 2.40
CA ILE A 459 -2.09 -1.28 3.65
C ILE A 459 -0.74 -1.99 3.76
N THR A 460 0.03 -1.62 4.77
CA THR A 460 1.38 -2.13 5.00
C THR A 460 1.43 -3.26 6.02
N TRP A 461 2.54 -4.01 6.06
CA TRP A 461 2.74 -5.06 7.05
C TRP A 461 2.63 -4.58 8.51
N PRO A 462 3.22 -3.44 8.92
CA PRO A 462 3.02 -2.91 10.27
C PRO A 462 1.55 -2.66 10.64
N MET A 463 0.72 -2.20 9.69
CA MET A 463 -0.71 -1.98 9.94
C MET A 463 -1.45 -3.30 10.20
N ALA A 464 -1.13 -4.35 9.43
CA ALA A 464 -1.68 -5.69 9.63
C ALA A 464 -1.24 -6.28 10.97
N GLU A 465 0.03 -6.12 11.36
CA GLU A 465 0.54 -6.58 12.66
C GLU A 465 -0.10 -5.85 13.84
N ILE A 466 -0.27 -4.52 13.76
CA ILE A 466 -1.00 -3.75 14.78
C ILE A 466 -2.40 -4.34 14.95
N PHE A 467 -3.13 -4.56 13.86
CA PHE A 467 -4.47 -5.13 13.90
C PHE A 467 -4.50 -6.53 14.53
N ILE A 468 -3.60 -7.43 14.11
CA ILE A 468 -3.53 -8.81 14.63
C ILE A 468 -3.15 -8.82 16.12
N SER A 469 -2.23 -7.95 16.55
CA SER A 469 -1.83 -7.85 17.96
C SER A 469 -2.97 -7.42 18.88
N LEU A 470 -3.92 -6.64 18.35
CA LEU A 470 -5.12 -6.19 19.04
C LEU A 470 -6.28 -7.20 18.94
N CYS A 471 -6.14 -8.25 18.14
CA CYS A 471 -7.20 -9.24 17.94
C CYS A 471 -7.34 -10.12 19.20
N PRO A 472 -8.52 -10.16 19.83
CA PRO A 472 -8.70 -10.85 21.12
C PRO A 472 -8.44 -12.36 21.01
N LEU A 473 -8.81 -12.96 19.88
CA LEU A 473 -8.66 -14.40 19.64
C LEU A 473 -7.20 -14.79 19.36
N CYS A 474 -6.49 -14.01 18.53
CA CYS A 474 -5.07 -14.26 18.24
C CYS A 474 -4.18 -14.02 19.46
N ASN A 475 -4.46 -12.97 20.24
CA ASN A 475 -3.68 -12.64 21.43
C ASN A 475 -3.90 -13.69 22.55
N ALA A 476 -5.13 -14.18 22.72
CA ALA A 476 -5.39 -15.30 23.65
C ALA A 476 -4.62 -16.57 23.26
N ALA A 477 -4.64 -16.95 21.98
CA ALA A 477 -3.90 -18.12 21.49
C ALA A 477 -2.38 -17.97 21.66
N GLY A 478 -1.83 -16.79 21.37
CA GLY A 478 -0.41 -16.50 21.55
C GLY A 478 0.04 -16.63 23.02
N ARG A 479 -0.77 -16.16 23.97
CA ARG A 479 -0.48 -16.31 25.41
C ARG A 479 -0.50 -17.77 25.86
N ILE A 480 -1.43 -18.58 25.35
CA ILE A 480 -1.48 -20.01 25.66
C ILE A 480 -0.25 -20.75 25.11
N ALA A 481 0.19 -20.40 23.91
CA ALA A 481 1.41 -20.97 23.32
C ALA A 481 2.66 -20.57 24.11
N ALA A 482 2.77 -19.31 24.53
CA ALA A 482 3.88 -18.82 25.34
C ALA A 482 3.92 -19.41 26.75
N ALA A 483 2.77 -19.78 27.33
CA ALA A 483 2.71 -20.42 28.64
C ALA A 483 3.09 -21.93 28.61
N ARG A 484 3.22 -22.53 27.43
CA ARG A 484 3.52 -23.97 27.25
C ARG A 484 4.97 -24.26 26.82
N GLY A 485 5.71 -23.25 26.37
CA GLY A 485 7.13 -23.34 26.04
C GLY A 485 7.97 -22.75 27.15
#